data_AF-A0A6P1V0D8-F1
#
_entry.id   AF-A0A6P1V0D8-F1
#
_cell.length_a   1.000
_cell.length_b   1.000
_cell.length_c   1.000
_cell.angle_alpha   90.00
_cell.angle_beta   90.00
_cell.angle_gamma   90.00
#
_symmetry.space_group_name_H-M   'P 1'
#
loop_
_entity.id
_entity.type
_entity.pdbx_description
1 polymer ?
#
loop_
_entity_poly.entity_id
_entity_poly.type
_entity_poly.pdbx_seq_one_letter_code
_entity_poly.pdbx_strand_id
1 'polypeptide(L)'
;MRNKRPAARNIGIDIDQQVIDVWRGGDIPCELIQDDAIAYLSTFPYQGSELVYADPPYVHSTRKRSKIYRHEYSDDDHRRLLQVLARLPCMVMISGYGNPIYDEMLSGWRCERFNAKTHTSVREECVWMNFDVPDRLHDARYMGSSYRERQTLARRRTRLYDRIERMEPAERNELINWLNATYGLETV
;
A
#
# COMPACT_ATOMS: atom_id res chain seq x y z
N MET A 1 0.17 6.91 5.96
CA MET A 1 -1.29 7.12 6.11
C MET A 1 -1.85 8.42 5.53
N ARG A 2 -1.09 9.54 5.49
CA ARG A 2 -1.58 10.85 5.03
C ARG A 2 -1.90 10.96 3.53
N ASN A 3 -1.17 10.22 2.69
CA ASN A 3 -1.20 10.36 1.23
C ASN A 3 -2.06 9.29 0.53
N LYS A 4 -2.99 8.65 1.23
CA LYS A 4 -3.98 7.73 0.64
C LYS A 4 -5.38 8.17 1.04
N ARG A 5 -6.39 7.77 0.29
CA ARG A 5 -7.77 7.85 0.75
C ARG A 5 -7.89 7.12 2.11
N PRO A 6 -8.50 7.72 3.15
CA PRO A 6 -8.69 7.05 4.43
C PRO A 6 -9.45 5.72 4.25
N ALA A 7 -9.00 4.68 4.93
CA ALA A 7 -9.82 3.48 5.12
C ALA A 7 -10.81 3.71 6.27
N ALA A 8 -11.86 2.89 6.37
CA ALA A 8 -12.82 2.95 7.46
C ALA A 8 -12.15 2.86 8.84
N ARG A 9 -11.09 2.05 8.93
CA ARG A 9 -10.23 1.92 10.10
C ARG A 9 -8.77 1.92 9.65
N ASN A 10 -7.91 2.59 10.42
CA ASN A 10 -6.48 2.70 10.13
C ASN A 10 -5.72 2.38 11.42
N ILE A 11 -4.77 1.45 11.37
CA ILE A 11 -3.98 1.00 12.53
C ILE A 11 -2.50 1.15 12.17
N GLY A 12 -1.73 1.82 13.02
CA GLY A 12 -0.27 1.86 12.98
C GLY A 12 0.29 1.03 14.13
N ILE A 13 1.23 0.14 13.82
CA ILE A 13 1.87 -0.76 14.79
C ILE A 13 3.37 -0.51 14.73
N ASP A 14 3.99 -0.27 15.88
CA ASP A 14 5.44 -0.22 15.99
C ASP A 14 5.86 -0.70 17.39
N ILE A 15 6.96 -1.43 17.47
CA ILE A 15 7.50 -1.92 18.76
C ILE A 15 8.17 -0.78 19.54
N ASP A 16 8.68 0.24 18.85
CA ASP A 16 9.44 1.34 19.39
C ASP A 16 8.53 2.44 19.96
N GLN A 17 8.54 2.58 21.29
CA GLN A 17 7.76 3.60 21.99
C GLN A 17 8.03 5.02 21.48
N GLN A 18 9.26 5.34 21.07
CA GLN A 18 9.58 6.68 20.59
C GLN A 18 8.91 6.96 19.23
N VAL A 19 8.76 5.95 18.38
CA VAL A 19 8.03 6.08 17.11
C VAL A 19 6.56 6.34 17.39
N ILE A 20 5.98 5.58 18.33
CA ILE A 20 4.58 5.76 18.75
C ILE A 20 4.34 7.15 19.33
N ASP A 21 5.25 7.66 20.17
CA ASP A 21 5.12 9.01 20.75
C ASP A 21 5.22 10.11 19.69
N VAL A 22 6.12 9.95 18.71
CA VAL A 22 6.20 10.87 17.55
C VAL A 22 4.90 10.84 16.74
N TRP A 23 4.31 9.67 16.53
CA TRP A 23 3.04 9.54 15.81
C TRP A 23 1.86 10.12 16.59
N ARG A 24 1.81 9.93 17.92
CA ARG A 24 0.81 10.55 18.80
C ARG A 24 0.89 12.07 18.80
N GLY A 25 2.10 12.62 18.74
CA GLY A 25 2.32 14.07 18.63
C GLY A 25 1.93 14.65 17.27
N GLY A 26 1.72 13.79 16.26
CA GLY A 26 1.26 14.19 14.94
C GLY A 26 -0.25 14.03 14.78
N ASP A 27 -0.84 14.83 13.89
CA ASP A 27 -2.22 14.63 13.44
C ASP A 27 -2.26 13.48 12.41
N ILE A 28 -2.30 12.25 12.91
CA ILE A 28 -2.41 11.04 12.10
C ILE A 28 -3.71 10.33 12.51
N PRO A 29 -4.72 10.24 11.62
CA PRO A 29 -6.00 9.62 11.94
C PRO A 29 -5.90 8.09 11.89
N CYS A 30 -5.17 7.49 12.83
CA CYS A 30 -5.07 6.05 13.01
C CYS A 30 -4.96 5.67 14.48
N GLU A 31 -5.45 4.48 14.80
CA GLU A 31 -5.18 3.82 16.08
C GLU A 31 -3.70 3.43 16.14
N LEU A 32 -3.07 3.65 17.28
CA LEU A 32 -1.64 3.40 17.47
C LEU A 32 -1.46 2.27 18.49
N ILE A 33 -0.78 1.21 18.07
CA ILE A 33 -0.50 0.03 18.86
C ILE A 33 1.02 -0.06 19.06
N GLN A 34 1.45 -0.04 20.33
CA GLN A 34 2.84 -0.30 20.68
C GLN A 34 3.01 -1.78 20.98
N ASP A 35 3.41 -2.58 19.99
CA ASP A 35 3.51 -4.03 20.11
C ASP A 35 4.45 -4.61 19.03
N ASP A 36 4.87 -5.87 19.21
CA ASP A 36 5.50 -6.64 18.17
C ASP A 36 4.51 -6.90 17.02
N ALA A 37 4.87 -6.45 15.82
CA ALA A 37 4.00 -6.55 14.66
C ALA A 37 3.65 -8.00 14.31
N ILE A 38 4.58 -8.95 14.48
CA ILE A 38 4.34 -10.36 14.19
C ILE A 38 3.28 -10.93 15.15
N ALA A 39 3.43 -10.67 16.45
CA ALA A 39 2.47 -11.08 17.48
C ALA A 39 1.07 -10.49 17.24
N TYR A 40 0.99 -9.19 16.97
CA TYR A 40 -0.27 -8.52 16.70
C TYR A 40 -0.96 -9.07 15.46
N LEU A 41 -0.24 -9.17 14.33
CA LEU A 41 -0.80 -9.71 13.08
C LEU A 41 -1.25 -11.16 13.23
N SER A 42 -0.62 -11.96 14.09
CA SER A 42 -1.01 -13.35 14.29
C SER A 42 -2.33 -13.52 15.06
N THR A 43 -2.80 -12.49 15.77
CA THR A 43 -3.97 -12.55 16.64
C THR A 43 -5.11 -11.63 16.20
N PHE A 44 -4.87 -10.75 15.24
CA PHE A 44 -5.86 -9.81 14.75
C PHE A 44 -7.07 -10.53 14.12
N PRO A 45 -8.32 -10.14 14.45
CA PRO A 45 -9.52 -10.80 13.94
C PRO A 45 -9.90 -10.30 12.53
N TYR A 46 -9.17 -10.77 11.52
CA TYR A 46 -9.39 -10.41 10.10
C TYR A 46 -10.80 -10.75 9.60
N GLN A 47 -11.33 -9.88 8.74
CA GLN A 47 -12.61 -10.07 8.03
C GLN A 47 -12.42 -10.26 6.52
N GLY A 48 -11.19 -10.13 6.01
CA GLY A 48 -10.81 -10.37 4.61
C GLY A 48 -10.76 -9.11 3.75
N SER A 49 -11.36 -8.01 4.21
CA SER A 49 -11.35 -6.70 3.53
C SER A 49 -10.12 -5.84 3.86
N GLU A 50 -9.26 -6.31 4.76
CA GLU A 50 -8.09 -5.58 5.21
C GLU A 50 -6.96 -5.58 4.17
N LEU A 51 -6.12 -4.55 4.26
CA LEU A 51 -4.82 -4.51 3.59
C LEU A 51 -3.75 -4.31 4.67
N VAL A 52 -2.81 -5.25 4.74
CA VAL A 52 -1.60 -5.13 5.57
C VAL A 52 -0.48 -4.59 4.71
N TYR A 53 0.12 -3.47 5.14
CA TYR A 53 1.36 -2.96 4.57
C TYR A 53 2.49 -3.11 5.59
N ALA A 54 3.51 -3.90 5.24
CA ALA A 54 4.67 -4.16 6.09
C ALA A 54 5.92 -3.45 5.53
N ASP A 55 6.58 -2.69 6.39
CA ASP A 55 7.86 -2.02 6.09
C ASP A 55 8.89 -2.40 7.17
N PRO A 56 9.36 -3.66 7.20
CA PRO A 56 10.26 -4.11 8.25
C PRO A 56 11.65 -3.47 8.10
N PRO A 57 12.47 -3.48 9.17
CA PRO A 57 13.89 -3.20 9.04
C PRO A 57 14.49 -4.06 7.91
N TYR A 58 15.11 -3.47 6.89
CA TYR A 58 15.61 -4.22 5.71
C TYR A 58 16.63 -5.32 6.05
N VAL A 59 16.76 -6.37 5.25
CA VAL A 59 17.76 -7.44 5.53
C VAL A 59 19.18 -6.87 5.64
N HIS A 60 19.96 -7.28 6.64
CA HIS A 60 21.29 -6.71 6.91
C HIS A 60 22.23 -6.73 5.69
N SER A 61 22.21 -7.82 4.90
CA SER A 61 23.02 -8.00 3.70
C SER A 61 22.75 -6.97 2.60
N THR A 62 21.59 -6.32 2.63
CA THR A 62 21.16 -5.32 1.64
C THR A 62 21.56 -3.89 2.01
N ARG A 63 22.17 -3.69 3.18
CA ARG A 63 22.48 -2.36 3.74
C ARG A 63 23.99 -2.08 3.76
N LYS A 64 24.35 -0.79 3.77
CA LYS A 64 25.76 -0.34 3.90
C LYS A 64 26.24 -0.28 5.37
N ARG A 65 25.32 -0.12 6.32
CA ARG A 65 25.60 -0.07 7.76
C ARG A 65 24.83 -1.19 8.45
N SER A 66 25.47 -1.84 9.42
CA SER A 66 24.90 -3.00 10.11
C SER A 66 23.80 -2.66 11.12
N LYS A 67 23.94 -1.55 11.86
CA LYS A 67 22.96 -1.14 12.90
C LYS A 67 22.41 0.26 12.61
N ILE A 68 21.15 0.31 12.18
CA ILE A 68 20.46 1.56 11.79
C ILE A 68 19.14 1.71 12.55
N TYR A 69 18.49 0.61 12.90
CA TYR A 69 17.24 0.60 13.66
C TYR A 69 17.50 0.29 15.14
N ARG A 70 16.63 0.78 16.03
CA ARG A 70 16.70 0.43 17.47
C ARG A 70 16.32 -1.03 17.72
N HIS A 71 15.35 -1.52 16.96
CA HIS A 71 14.91 -2.91 16.93
C HIS A 71 15.25 -3.46 15.55
N GLU A 72 16.20 -4.40 15.49
CA GLU A 72 16.68 -4.99 14.23
C GLU A 72 16.09 -6.38 14.05
N TYR A 73 15.95 -6.78 12.78
CA TYR A 73 15.55 -8.14 12.40
C TYR A 73 16.78 -8.96 12.04
N SER A 74 16.86 -10.17 12.59
CA SER A 74 17.69 -11.23 12.03
C SER A 74 17.06 -11.82 10.77
N ASP A 75 17.83 -12.61 10.03
CA ASP A 75 17.32 -13.38 8.89
C ASP A 75 16.16 -14.31 9.30
N ASP A 76 16.19 -14.84 10.53
CA ASP A 76 15.12 -15.71 11.04
C ASP A 76 13.86 -14.92 11.42
N ASP A 77 14.00 -13.68 11.89
CA ASP A 77 12.87 -12.78 12.11
C ASP A 77 12.19 -12.42 10.78
N HIS A 78 12.98 -12.21 9.72
CA HIS A 78 12.44 -12.05 8.36
C HIS A 78 11.66 -13.29 7.92
N ARG A 79 12.22 -14.50 8.08
CA ARG A 79 11.50 -15.74 7.76
C ARG A 79 10.19 -15.87 8.54
N ARG A 80 10.21 -15.57 9.84
CA ARG A 80 9.02 -15.61 10.70
C ARG A 80 7.96 -14.60 10.26
N LEU A 81 8.36 -13.37 9.93
CA LEU A 81 7.46 -12.36 9.39
C LEU A 81 6.81 -12.85 8.10
N LEU A 82 7.60 -13.31 7.13
CA LEU A 82 7.10 -13.78 5.84
C LEU A 82 6.13 -14.97 5.98
N GLN A 83 6.40 -15.90 6.92
CA GLN A 83 5.48 -17.00 7.23
C GLN A 83 4.13 -16.53 7.76
N VAL A 84 4.11 -15.51 8.63
CA VAL A 84 2.86 -14.93 9.14
C VAL A 84 2.12 -14.21 8.03
N LEU A 85 2.80 -13.34 7.28
CA LEU A 85 2.22 -12.56 6.19
C LEU A 85 1.59 -13.45 5.11
N ALA A 86 2.25 -14.57 4.75
CA ALA A 86 1.74 -15.52 3.77
C ALA A 86 0.48 -16.27 4.20
N ARG A 87 0.15 -16.28 5.49
CA ARG A 87 -1.03 -16.97 6.05
C ARG A 87 -2.18 -16.04 6.36
N LEU A 88 -2.00 -14.72 6.26
CA LEU A 88 -3.06 -13.77 6.57
C LEU A 88 -4.20 -13.92 5.54
N PRO A 89 -5.47 -13.94 5.99
CA PRO A 89 -6.63 -14.12 5.11
C PRO A 89 -7.06 -12.81 4.45
N CYS A 90 -6.10 -11.95 4.08
CA CYS A 90 -6.36 -10.61 3.54
C CYS A 90 -5.29 -10.19 2.52
N MET A 91 -5.44 -9.00 1.94
CA MET A 91 -4.41 -8.45 1.06
C MET A 91 -3.18 -8.05 1.89
N VAL A 92 -2.00 -8.33 1.36
CA VAL A 92 -0.73 -8.03 2.00
C VAL A 92 0.24 -7.45 0.99
N MET A 93 0.96 -6.43 1.42
CA MET A 93 2.02 -5.76 0.69
C MET A 93 3.23 -5.58 1.61
N ILE A 94 4.43 -5.88 1.12
CA ILE A 94 5.68 -5.71 1.88
C ILE A 94 6.73 -4.99 1.02
N SER A 95 7.40 -3.99 1.60
CA SER A 95 8.53 -3.29 0.97
C SER A 95 9.88 -3.81 1.44
N GLY A 96 10.88 -3.71 0.57
CA GLY A 96 12.27 -4.07 0.89
C GLY A 96 13.20 -4.00 -0.31
N TYR A 97 14.41 -4.57 -0.15
CA TYR A 97 15.36 -4.79 -1.23
C TYR A 97 15.35 -6.25 -1.67
N GLY A 98 15.56 -6.51 -2.96
CA GLY A 98 15.72 -7.87 -3.48
C GLY A 98 16.81 -8.63 -2.73
N ASN A 99 16.49 -9.82 -2.25
CA ASN A 99 17.39 -10.67 -1.48
C ASN A 99 16.92 -12.14 -1.53
N PRO A 100 17.82 -13.11 -1.31
CA PRO A 100 17.48 -14.54 -1.44
C PRO A 100 16.31 -15.02 -0.58
N ILE A 101 16.15 -14.50 0.64
CA ILE A 101 15.07 -14.92 1.55
C ILE A 101 13.70 -14.53 0.96
N TYR A 102 13.61 -13.29 0.45
CA TYR A 102 12.35 -12.79 -0.12
C TYR A 102 12.08 -13.41 -1.48
N ASP A 103 13.10 -13.59 -2.33
CA ASP A 103 12.94 -14.21 -3.65
C ASP A 103 12.44 -15.66 -3.55
N GLU A 104 12.89 -16.42 -2.54
CA GLU A 104 12.43 -17.78 -2.27
C GLU A 104 10.99 -17.79 -1.73
N MET A 105 10.75 -17.09 -0.62
CA MET A 105 9.50 -17.20 0.14
C MET A 105 8.32 -16.46 -0.51
N LEU A 106 8.59 -15.44 -1.33
CA LEU A 106 7.59 -14.63 -2.02
C LEU A 106 7.54 -14.91 -3.52
N SER A 107 8.05 -16.05 -3.97
CA SER A 107 8.11 -16.43 -5.40
C SER A 107 6.74 -16.45 -6.10
N GLY A 108 5.65 -16.72 -5.37
CA GLY A 108 4.28 -16.66 -5.88
C GLY A 108 3.62 -15.27 -5.80
N TRP A 109 4.30 -14.28 -5.25
CA TRP A 109 3.76 -12.93 -5.07
C TRP A 109 4.14 -12.05 -6.25
N ARG A 110 3.25 -11.14 -6.63
CA ARG A 110 3.56 -10.11 -7.62
C ARG A 110 4.60 -9.16 -7.02
N CYS A 111 5.68 -8.88 -7.77
CA CYS A 111 6.76 -8.01 -7.33
C CYS A 111 6.91 -6.83 -8.29
N GLU A 112 6.80 -5.61 -7.76
CA GLU A 112 7.06 -4.36 -8.49
C GLU A 112 8.42 -3.80 -8.06
N ARG A 113 9.25 -3.43 -9.04
CA ARG A 113 10.61 -2.92 -8.83
C ARG A 113 10.70 -1.48 -9.30
N PHE A 114 11.28 -0.60 -8.49
CA PHE A 114 11.47 0.80 -8.86
C PHE A 114 12.77 1.38 -8.33
N ASN A 115 13.33 2.30 -9.12
CA ASN A 115 14.58 2.95 -8.80
C ASN A 115 14.38 4.10 -7.81
N ALA A 116 14.85 3.93 -6.57
CA ALA A 116 14.93 4.98 -5.58
C ALA A 116 16.30 5.69 -5.70
N LYS A 117 16.26 7.01 -5.99
CA LYS A 117 17.48 7.83 -5.96
C LYS A 117 17.86 8.11 -4.50
N THR A 118 18.97 7.54 -4.04
CA THR A 118 19.62 7.98 -2.80
C THR A 118 20.71 9.02 -3.14
N HIS A 119 21.09 9.86 -2.17
CA HIS A 119 22.07 10.94 -2.35
C HIS A 119 23.43 10.51 -2.96
N THR A 120 23.76 9.21 -2.96
CA THR A 120 25.05 8.67 -3.44
C THR A 120 24.93 7.45 -4.36
N SER A 121 23.73 6.91 -4.60
CA SER A 121 23.54 5.72 -5.46
C SER A 121 22.06 5.53 -5.86
N VAL A 122 21.80 4.92 -7.02
CA VAL A 122 20.46 4.38 -7.33
C VAL A 122 20.35 3.02 -6.64
N ARG A 123 19.30 2.83 -5.83
CA ARG A 123 18.94 1.52 -5.28
C ARG A 123 17.62 1.08 -5.87
N GLU A 124 17.52 -0.18 -6.25
CA GLU A 124 16.26 -0.78 -6.70
C GLU A 124 15.49 -1.26 -5.47
N GLU A 125 14.38 -0.60 -5.18
CA GLU A 125 13.43 -1.02 -4.15
C GLU A 125 12.38 -1.95 -4.78
N CYS A 126 11.92 -2.90 -3.97
CA CYS A 126 10.95 -3.91 -4.34
C CYS A 126 9.74 -3.81 -3.42
N VAL A 127 8.55 -4.03 -3.99
CA VAL A 127 7.31 -4.20 -3.25
C VAL A 127 6.64 -5.48 -3.73
N TRP A 128 6.42 -6.42 -2.81
CA TRP A 128 5.74 -7.69 -3.07
C TRP A 128 4.29 -7.61 -2.60
N MET A 129 3.36 -8.16 -3.38
CA MET A 129 1.92 -8.15 -3.11
C MET A 129 1.32 -9.54 -3.38
N ASN A 130 0.46 -10.02 -2.47
CA ASN A 130 -0.26 -11.30 -2.63
C ASN A 130 -1.58 -11.17 -3.43
N PHE A 131 -1.75 -10.06 -4.15
CA PHE A 131 -2.97 -9.73 -4.89
C PHE A 131 -2.63 -9.11 -6.25
N ASP A 132 -3.50 -9.39 -7.22
CA ASP A 132 -3.43 -8.83 -8.57
C ASP A 132 -3.76 -7.33 -8.58
N VAL A 133 -3.50 -6.67 -9.70
CA VAL A 133 -3.88 -5.27 -9.87
C VAL A 133 -5.42 -5.20 -9.87
N PRO A 134 -6.06 -4.52 -8.89
CA PRO A 134 -7.50 -4.50 -8.81
C PRO A 134 -8.09 -3.62 -9.90
N ASP A 135 -9.19 -4.05 -10.51
CA ASP A 135 -9.96 -3.25 -11.48
C ASP A 135 -10.48 -1.95 -10.82
N ARG A 136 -10.82 -2.05 -9.53
CA ARG A 136 -11.24 -0.92 -8.71
C ARG A 136 -10.12 -0.45 -7.80
N LEU A 137 -9.53 0.69 -8.14
CA LEU A 137 -8.52 1.33 -7.30
C LEU A 137 -9.14 1.93 -6.02
N HIS A 138 -8.48 1.71 -4.88
CA HIS A 138 -8.79 2.39 -3.61
C HIS A 138 -8.68 3.91 -3.74
N ASP A 139 -7.70 4.38 -4.51
CA ASP A 139 -7.42 5.80 -4.72
C ASP A 139 -6.98 6.10 -6.16
N ALA A 140 -7.94 6.49 -7.01
CA ALA A 140 -7.69 6.85 -8.40
C ALA A 140 -6.97 8.20 -8.57
N ARG A 141 -6.62 8.93 -7.49
CA ARG A 141 -5.84 10.17 -7.60
C ARG A 141 -4.43 9.92 -8.12
N TYR A 142 -3.88 8.72 -7.86
CA TYR A 142 -2.52 8.34 -8.25
C TYR A 142 -2.47 7.40 -9.45
N MET A 143 -3.57 7.22 -10.18
CA MET A 143 -3.61 6.42 -11.40
C MET A 143 -2.61 6.96 -12.45
N GLY A 144 -1.70 6.11 -12.91
CA GLY A 144 -0.65 6.42 -13.90
C GLY A 144 0.76 6.09 -13.39
N SER A 145 1.57 5.49 -14.26
CA SER A 145 2.92 4.98 -13.96
C SER A 145 3.95 6.08 -13.69
N SER A 146 3.75 7.26 -14.29
CA SER A 146 4.68 8.39 -14.17
C SER A 146 3.99 9.69 -13.74
N TYR A 147 4.78 10.66 -13.28
CA TYR A 147 4.26 11.99 -12.96
C TYR A 147 3.50 12.63 -14.14
N ARG A 148 4.08 12.54 -15.36
CA ARG A 148 3.48 13.10 -16.57
C ARG A 148 2.17 12.39 -16.95
N GLU A 149 2.13 11.07 -16.80
CA GLU A 149 0.93 10.30 -17.05
C GLU A 149 -0.17 10.62 -16.02
N ARG A 150 0.16 10.64 -14.72
CA ARG A 150 -0.77 11.06 -13.66
C ARG A 150 -1.34 12.45 -13.91
N GLN A 151 -0.49 13.40 -14.31
CA GLN A 151 -0.93 14.75 -14.67
C GLN A 151 -1.86 14.76 -15.88
N THR A 152 -1.57 13.95 -16.90
CA THR A 152 -2.39 13.84 -18.12
C THR A 152 -3.76 13.24 -17.83
N LEU A 153 -3.79 12.15 -17.05
CA LEU A 153 -5.03 11.49 -16.60
C LEU A 153 -5.86 12.42 -15.72
N ALA A 154 -5.24 13.15 -14.78
CA ALA A 154 -5.92 14.15 -13.97
C ALA A 154 -6.57 15.24 -14.84
N ARG A 155 -5.86 15.79 -15.83
CA ARG A 155 -6.41 16.79 -16.76
C ARG A 155 -7.53 16.24 -17.63
N ARG A 156 -7.44 14.98 -18.09
CA ARG A 156 -8.51 14.32 -18.83
C ARG A 156 -9.76 14.17 -17.98
N ARG A 157 -9.60 13.76 -16.72
CA ARG A 157 -10.69 13.63 -15.74
C ARG A 157 -11.37 14.97 -15.47
N THR A 158 -10.60 16.01 -15.17
CA THR A 158 -11.15 17.37 -14.94
C THR A 158 -11.96 17.86 -16.14
N ARG A 159 -11.42 17.75 -17.36
CA ARG A 159 -12.15 18.15 -18.57
C ARG A 159 -13.46 17.37 -18.77
N LEU A 160 -13.48 16.09 -18.41
CA LEU A 160 -14.69 15.29 -18.46
C LEU A 160 -15.71 15.75 -17.43
N TYR A 161 -15.29 16.03 -16.19
CA TYR A 161 -16.16 16.54 -15.13
C TYR A 161 -16.76 17.90 -15.52
N ASP A 162 -15.93 18.84 -15.97
CA ASP A 162 -16.39 20.16 -16.42
C ASP A 162 -17.42 20.04 -17.58
N ARG A 163 -17.23 19.06 -18.47
CA ARG A 163 -18.17 18.81 -19.56
C ARG A 163 -19.51 18.31 -19.02
N ILE A 164 -19.50 17.34 -18.10
CA ILE A 164 -20.72 16.76 -17.50
C ILE A 164 -21.46 17.80 -16.65
N GLU A 165 -20.74 18.63 -15.89
CA GLU A 165 -21.33 19.68 -15.06
C GLU A 165 -22.02 20.77 -15.88
N ARG A 166 -21.56 21.03 -17.11
CA ARG A 166 -22.16 21.99 -18.04
C ARG A 166 -23.33 21.42 -18.84
N MET A 167 -23.56 20.11 -18.83
CA MET A 167 -24.71 19.51 -19.51
C MET A 167 -26.02 19.96 -18.87
N GLU A 168 -27.04 20.16 -19.71
CA GLU A 168 -28.41 20.36 -19.26
C GLU A 168 -28.88 19.14 -18.44
N PRO A 169 -29.76 19.33 -17.43
CA PRO A 169 -30.18 18.23 -16.56
C PRO A 169 -30.75 17.02 -17.28
N ALA A 170 -31.48 17.22 -18.39
CA ALA A 170 -32.06 16.14 -19.19
C ALA A 170 -30.99 15.28 -19.88
N GLU A 171 -29.97 15.90 -20.49
CA GLU A 171 -28.83 15.22 -21.12
C GLU A 171 -28.00 14.46 -20.07
N ARG A 172 -27.77 15.07 -18.90
CA ARG A 172 -27.05 14.42 -17.79
C ARG A 172 -27.79 13.17 -17.30
N ASN A 173 -29.11 13.23 -17.17
CA ASN A 173 -29.92 12.08 -16.74
C ASN A 173 -29.91 10.95 -17.79
N GLU A 174 -29.96 11.28 -19.08
CA GLU A 174 -29.84 10.31 -20.17
C GLU A 174 -28.47 9.61 -20.12
N LEU A 175 -27.38 10.37 -19.96
CA LEU A 175 -26.03 9.82 -19.82
C LEU A 175 -25.92 8.86 -18.62
N ILE A 176 -26.52 9.21 -17.48
CA ILE A 176 -26.54 8.34 -16.28
C ILE A 176 -27.31 7.05 -16.59
N ASN A 177 -28.46 7.14 -17.27
CA ASN A 177 -29.23 5.96 -17.66
C ASN A 177 -28.44 5.05 -18.60
N TRP A 178 -27.77 5.62 -19.59
CA TRP A 178 -26.91 4.87 -20.51
C TRP A 178 -25.74 4.19 -19.77
N LEU A 179 -25.07 4.91 -18.86
CA LEU A 179 -23.99 4.35 -18.04
C LEU A 179 -24.48 3.17 -17.19
N ASN A 180 -25.63 3.30 -16.53
CA ASN A 180 -26.21 2.24 -15.71
C ASN A 180 -26.66 1.05 -16.56
N ALA A 181 -27.26 1.28 -17.74
CA ALA A 181 -27.67 0.20 -18.65
C ALA A 181 -26.46 -0.56 -19.22
N THR A 182 -25.35 0.14 -19.45
CA THR A 182 -24.15 -0.44 -20.08
C THR A 182 -23.25 -1.14 -19.06
N TYR A 183 -23.05 -0.55 -17.88
CA TYR A 183 -22.04 -0.97 -16.89
C TYR A 183 -22.61 -1.27 -15.49
N GLY A 184 -23.90 -1.01 -15.24
CA GLY A 184 -24.50 -1.14 -13.90
C GLY A 184 -24.61 -2.57 -13.38
N LEU A 185 -24.41 -3.59 -14.22
CA LEU A 185 -24.39 -5.00 -13.82
C LEU A 185 -22.99 -5.50 -13.41
N GLU A 186 -21.93 -4.74 -13.67
CA GLU A 186 -20.54 -5.11 -13.35
C GLU A 186 -20.12 -4.67 -11.92
N THR A 187 -21.03 -4.15 -11.10
CA THR A 187 -20.73 -3.49 -9.82
C THR A 187 -21.21 -4.21 -8.56
N VAL A 188 -21.50 -5.52 -8.62
CA VAL A 188 -21.77 -6.37 -7.44
C VAL A 188 -20.50 -7.08 -7.00
#